data_AF-A0A350ULU4-F1
#
_entry.id   AF-A0A350ULU4-F1
#
_cell.length_a   1.000
_cell.length_b   1.000
_cell.length_c   1.000
_cell.angle_alpha   90.00
_cell.angle_beta   90.00
_cell.angle_gamma   90.00
#
_symmetry.space_group_name_H-M   'P 1'
#
loop_
_entity.id
_entity.type
_entity.pdbx_description
1 polymer ?
#
loop_
_entity_poly.entity_id
_entity_poly.type
_entity_poly.pdbx_seq_one_letter_code
_entity_poly.pdbx_strand_id
1 'polypeptide(L)'
;MTQPRPTFALLLGLFALLAAPTPATPQASPPPDEDFIVYSDSPRLLLNSRRLRLMQRERERESMRWLQFEALMNGNAVMPEPGFARALFGIITARREPCKSAAAWAASDAANPNTPAHARQIALVYDWCLDSLDGADANALTRRLQTILSQRPAAPAHVRSVVFAAIALADIEPKASQDTLRWAANSWWRASILPALARGEFPFASRADLFAMVEFLHAFRDNLRIDLREGAEKWFEELPPRLLLNYYPLPWPAAENEFRIPAFDGNSEPDLREAALARAAELALVA
;
A
#
# COMPACT_ATOMS: atom_id res chain seq x y z
N MET A 1 -63.66 -21.44 -58.47
CA MET A 1 -64.33 -22.55 -57.76
C MET A 1 -63.62 -22.72 -56.41
N THR A 2 -63.99 -21.96 -55.38
CA THR A 2 -64.99 -22.29 -54.34
C THR A 2 -64.58 -23.46 -53.42
N GLN A 3 -64.17 -23.05 -52.21
CA GLN A 3 -64.22 -23.68 -50.87
C GLN A 3 -65.06 -24.96 -50.68
N PRO A 4 -64.81 -25.80 -49.63
CA PRO A 4 -64.97 -25.36 -48.23
C PRO A 4 -64.02 -25.94 -47.17
N ARG A 5 -64.02 -25.24 -46.03
CA ARG A 5 -63.48 -25.63 -44.72
C ARG A 5 -64.33 -26.73 -44.07
N PRO A 6 -63.77 -27.44 -43.08
CA PRO A 6 -64.54 -27.73 -41.87
C PRO A 6 -63.82 -27.28 -40.60
N THR A 7 -64.63 -26.71 -39.72
CA THR A 7 -64.42 -26.36 -38.31
C THR A 7 -64.66 -27.58 -37.40
N PHE A 8 -63.72 -27.88 -36.50
CA PHE A 8 -63.92 -28.60 -35.22
C PHE A 8 -62.77 -28.12 -34.30
N ALA A 9 -63.02 -27.24 -33.32
CA ALA A 9 -63.57 -27.49 -31.98
C ALA A 9 -62.60 -28.24 -31.02
N LEU A 10 -62.17 -27.48 -30.01
CA LEU A 10 -61.69 -27.87 -28.66
C LEU A 10 -60.56 -28.90 -28.50
N LEU A 11 -59.44 -28.43 -27.96
CA LEU A 11 -58.82 -29.00 -26.76
C LEU A 11 -57.97 -27.93 -26.06
N LEU A 12 -58.51 -27.40 -24.96
CA LEU A 12 -57.78 -26.58 -24.00
C LEU A 12 -56.71 -27.44 -23.31
N GLY A 13 -55.45 -27.21 -23.66
CA GLY A 13 -54.29 -27.67 -22.89
C GLY A 13 -53.77 -26.53 -22.03
N LEU A 14 -54.14 -26.53 -20.75
CA LEU A 14 -53.68 -25.60 -19.73
C LEU A 14 -52.21 -25.94 -19.35
N PHE A 15 -51.23 -25.31 -20.00
CA PHE A 15 -49.83 -25.38 -19.56
C PHE A 15 -49.57 -24.22 -18.59
N ALA A 16 -49.66 -24.50 -17.30
CA ALA A 16 -49.21 -23.59 -16.26
C ALA A 16 -47.67 -23.56 -16.28
N LEU A 17 -47.09 -22.51 -16.89
CA LEU A 17 -45.70 -22.17 -16.65
C LEU A 17 -45.56 -21.63 -15.23
N LEU A 18 -44.97 -22.45 -14.35
CA LEU A 18 -44.38 -22.01 -13.09
C LEU A 18 -43.24 -21.03 -13.40
N ALA A 19 -43.51 -19.73 -13.24
CA ALA A 19 -42.48 -18.71 -13.19
C ALA A 19 -41.71 -18.88 -11.88
N ALA A 20 -40.54 -19.52 -11.95
CA ALA A 20 -39.59 -19.51 -10.84
C ALA A 20 -39.11 -18.07 -10.60
N PRO A 21 -39.13 -17.56 -9.35
CA PRO A 21 -38.56 -16.26 -9.05
C PRO A 21 -37.05 -16.32 -9.30
N THR A 22 -36.57 -15.48 -10.20
CA THR A 22 -35.14 -15.19 -10.37
C THR A 22 -34.59 -14.70 -9.03
N PRO A 23 -33.50 -15.29 -8.48
CA PRO A 23 -32.89 -14.78 -7.27
C PRO A 23 -32.42 -13.35 -7.55
N ALA A 24 -33.00 -12.39 -6.82
CA ALA A 24 -32.55 -11.01 -6.83
C ALA A 24 -31.07 -11.00 -6.40
N THR A 25 -30.21 -10.47 -7.27
CA THR A 25 -28.84 -10.14 -6.92
C THR A 25 -28.91 -9.16 -5.75
N PRO A 26 -28.23 -9.39 -4.62
CA PRO A 26 -28.19 -8.40 -3.56
C PRO A 26 -27.57 -7.13 -4.14
N GLN A 27 -28.40 -6.08 -4.30
CA GLN A 27 -27.89 -4.74 -4.52
C GLN A 27 -27.09 -4.39 -3.27
N ALA A 28 -25.77 -4.34 -3.41
CA ALA A 28 -24.92 -3.72 -2.42
C ALA A 28 -25.46 -2.31 -2.20
N SER A 29 -25.85 -2.00 -0.96
CA SER A 29 -26.14 -0.64 -0.55
C SER A 29 -24.95 0.25 -0.99
N PRO A 30 -25.19 1.44 -1.55
CA PRO A 30 -24.09 2.38 -1.75
C PRO A 30 -23.37 2.54 -0.42
N PRO A 31 -22.03 2.47 -0.39
CA PRO A 31 -21.30 2.68 0.85
C PRO A 31 -21.74 4.01 1.45
N PRO A 32 -21.82 4.12 2.80
CA PRO A 32 -22.04 5.41 3.44
C PRO A 32 -21.07 6.42 2.83
N ASP A 33 -21.50 7.66 2.62
CA ASP A 33 -20.75 8.68 1.90
C ASP A 33 -19.34 8.81 2.51
N GLU A 34 -18.36 8.08 1.91
CA GLU A 34 -17.04 7.95 2.50
C GLU A 34 -16.37 9.31 2.43
N ASP A 35 -16.18 9.92 3.60
CA ASP A 35 -15.39 11.12 3.70
C ASP A 35 -13.91 10.71 3.63
N PHE A 36 -13.22 11.13 2.57
CA PHE A 36 -11.80 10.81 2.37
C PHE A 36 -10.90 11.70 3.23
N ILE A 37 -11.37 12.03 4.43
CA ILE A 37 -10.73 12.93 5.39
C ILE A 37 -9.73 12.12 6.23
N VAL A 38 -8.56 12.70 6.47
CA VAL A 38 -7.54 12.13 7.35
C VAL A 38 -7.79 12.63 8.76
N TYR A 39 -8.01 11.71 9.70
CA TYR A 39 -8.41 12.03 11.09
C TYR A 39 -7.28 11.90 12.11
N SER A 40 -6.12 11.39 11.69
CA SER A 40 -4.98 11.11 12.56
C SER A 40 -4.07 12.31 12.70
N ASP A 41 -3.28 12.37 13.77
CA ASP A 41 -2.13 13.28 13.88
C ASP A 41 -0.85 12.59 13.40
N SER A 42 0.15 13.36 12.96
CA SER A 42 1.47 12.83 12.63
C SER A 42 2.19 12.24 13.86
N PRO A 43 2.95 11.14 13.70
CA PRO A 43 3.17 10.37 12.47
C PRO A 43 1.95 9.51 12.06
N ARG A 44 1.56 9.64 10.79
CA ARG A 44 0.38 9.02 10.15
C ARG A 44 0.73 7.80 9.30
N LEU A 45 1.87 7.86 8.61
CA LEU A 45 2.24 6.91 7.57
C LEU A 45 2.97 5.71 8.17
N LEU A 46 2.31 4.54 8.16
CA LEU A 46 2.84 3.23 8.59
C LEU A 46 3.24 3.12 10.07
N LEU A 47 3.79 4.17 10.68
CA LEU A 47 4.20 4.27 12.08
C LEU A 47 3.25 5.14 12.88
N ASN A 48 1.99 4.74 12.99
CA ASN A 48 1.09 5.37 13.95
C ASN A 48 1.65 5.28 15.39
N SER A 49 1.12 6.09 16.30
CA SER A 49 1.66 6.21 17.67
C SER A 49 1.75 4.87 18.41
N ARG A 50 0.87 3.91 18.11
CA ARG A 50 0.93 2.56 18.69
C ARG A 50 2.16 1.79 18.21
N ARG A 51 2.41 1.77 16.90
CA ARG A 51 3.58 1.11 16.30
C ARG A 51 4.88 1.80 16.68
N LEU A 52 4.90 3.14 16.75
CA LEU A 52 6.06 3.89 17.23
C LEU A 52 6.43 3.49 18.67
N ARG A 53 5.45 3.40 19.59
CA ARG A 53 5.69 2.93 20.96
C ARG A 53 6.24 1.51 21.02
N LEU A 54 5.83 0.62 20.10
CA LEU A 54 6.40 -0.73 20.02
C LEU A 54 7.88 -0.68 19.62
N MET A 55 8.24 0.14 18.63
CA MET A 55 9.63 0.31 18.21
C MET A 55 10.51 0.97 19.29
N GLN A 56 9.97 1.94 20.02
CA GLN A 56 10.66 2.54 21.17
C GLN A 56 10.94 1.51 22.27
N ARG A 57 10.00 0.60 22.52
CA ARG A 57 10.22 -0.53 23.44
C ARG A 57 11.26 -1.52 22.93
N GLU A 58 11.30 -1.80 21.63
CA GLU A 58 12.34 -2.67 21.04
C GLU A 58 13.75 -2.08 21.22
N ARG A 59 13.87 -0.74 21.15
CA ARG A 59 15.10 -0.02 21.52
C ARG A 59 15.40 -0.15 23.01
N GLU A 60 14.43 0.15 23.88
CA GLU A 60 14.62 0.10 25.35
C GLU A 60 15.01 -1.30 25.85
N ARG A 61 14.57 -2.34 25.14
CA ARG A 61 14.91 -3.75 25.41
C ARG A 61 16.22 -4.20 24.78
N GLU A 62 16.88 -3.34 24.01
CA GLU A 62 18.10 -3.67 23.27
C GLU A 62 17.95 -4.96 22.45
N SER A 63 16.81 -5.10 21.77
CA SER A 63 16.59 -6.27 20.92
C SER A 63 17.71 -6.41 19.89
N MET A 64 18.07 -7.65 19.52
CA MET A 64 19.15 -7.88 18.55
C MET A 64 18.93 -7.16 17.22
N ARG A 65 17.66 -7.04 16.77
CA ARG A 65 17.30 -6.30 15.55
C ARG A 65 17.57 -4.81 15.71
N TRP A 66 17.24 -4.25 16.87
CA TRP A 66 17.54 -2.86 17.18
C TRP A 66 19.03 -2.60 17.22
N LEU A 67 19.80 -3.42 17.96
CA LEU A 67 21.25 -3.26 18.08
C LEU A 67 21.98 -3.29 16.73
N GLN A 68 21.56 -4.20 15.83
CA GLN A 68 22.09 -4.25 14.46
C GLN A 68 21.76 -2.98 13.68
N PHE A 69 20.51 -2.53 13.72
CA PHE A 69 20.10 -1.30 13.04
C PHE A 69 20.85 -0.08 13.60
N GLU A 70 20.95 0.04 14.92
CA GLU A 70 21.66 1.12 15.59
C GLU A 70 23.16 1.12 15.24
N ALA A 71 23.82 -0.04 15.18
CA ALA A 71 25.21 -0.15 14.77
C ALA A 71 25.43 0.35 13.33
N LEU A 72 24.53 0.01 12.39
CA LEU A 72 24.59 0.49 11.01
C LEU A 72 24.41 2.02 10.93
N MET A 73 23.44 2.55 11.67
CA MET A 73 23.17 3.99 11.69
C MET A 73 24.31 4.78 12.32
N ASN A 74 24.86 4.33 13.45
CA ASN A 74 26.00 4.97 14.11
C ASN A 74 27.30 4.81 13.30
N GLY A 75 27.44 3.72 12.55
CA GLY A 75 28.55 3.48 11.63
C GLY A 75 28.46 4.27 10.31
N ASN A 76 27.41 5.08 10.12
CA ASN A 76 27.12 5.81 8.89
C ASN A 76 27.12 4.90 7.64
N ALA A 77 26.58 3.68 7.78
CA ALA A 77 26.45 2.75 6.67
C ALA A 77 25.64 3.37 5.51
N VAL A 78 26.02 3.02 4.28
CA VAL A 78 25.26 3.44 3.09
C VAL A 78 24.00 2.61 3.00
N MET A 79 22.87 3.21 3.40
CA MET A 79 21.57 2.54 3.39
C MET A 79 20.95 2.59 1.98
N PRO A 80 20.32 1.49 1.50
CA PRO A 80 19.61 1.49 0.22
C PRO A 80 18.43 2.49 0.16
N GLU A 81 17.78 2.71 1.31
CA GLU A 81 16.73 3.72 1.48
C GLU A 81 17.17 4.73 2.57
N PRO A 82 18.04 5.70 2.23
CA PRO A 82 18.69 6.55 3.22
C PRO A 82 17.71 7.49 3.93
N GLY A 83 16.69 8.01 3.23
CA GLY A 83 15.67 8.86 3.84
C GLY A 83 14.83 8.09 4.87
N PHE A 84 14.37 6.90 4.48
CA PHE A 84 13.62 6.01 5.38
C PHE A 84 14.42 5.63 6.62
N ALA A 85 15.66 5.13 6.45
CA ALA A 85 16.47 4.66 7.56
C ALA A 85 16.80 5.78 8.56
N ARG A 86 17.19 6.97 8.06
CA ARG A 86 17.51 8.12 8.92
C ARG A 86 16.28 8.66 9.65
N ALA A 87 15.14 8.76 8.97
CA ALA A 87 13.89 9.19 9.61
C ALA A 87 13.41 8.18 10.67
N LEU A 88 13.45 6.88 10.36
CA LEU A 88 13.12 5.81 11.30
C LEU A 88 13.99 5.88 12.56
N PHE A 89 15.30 6.02 12.38
CA PHE A 89 16.23 6.15 13.49
C PHE A 89 15.97 7.42 14.30
N GLY A 90 15.73 8.56 13.65
CA GLY A 90 15.41 9.83 14.30
C GLY A 90 14.16 9.76 15.16
N ILE A 91 13.05 9.27 14.61
CA ILE A 91 11.76 9.22 15.31
C ILE A 91 11.78 8.21 16.48
N ILE A 92 12.43 7.05 16.33
CA ILE A 92 12.54 6.07 17.42
C ILE A 92 13.46 6.60 18.53
N THR A 93 14.58 7.23 18.17
CA THR A 93 15.55 7.77 19.15
C THR A 93 15.14 9.11 19.75
N ALA A 94 14.09 9.75 19.23
CA ALA A 94 13.71 11.13 19.52
C ALA A 94 14.87 12.13 19.33
N ARG A 95 15.78 11.86 18.38
CA ARG A 95 16.91 12.73 18.05
C ARG A 95 16.59 13.55 16.81
N ARG A 96 16.88 14.85 16.87
CA ARG A 96 16.65 15.77 15.75
C ARG A 96 17.61 15.55 14.58
N GLU A 97 18.88 15.26 14.87
CA GLU A 97 19.92 15.24 13.84
C GLU A 97 19.69 14.21 12.71
N PRO A 98 19.30 12.94 13.00
CA PRO A 98 18.96 11.99 11.94
C PRO A 98 17.79 12.46 11.09
N CYS A 99 16.78 13.08 11.71
CA CYS A 99 15.64 13.65 11.01
C CYS A 99 16.03 14.82 10.10
N LYS A 100 16.91 15.72 10.55
CA LYS A 100 17.48 16.79 9.71
C LYS A 100 18.28 16.22 8.53
N SER A 101 19.11 15.21 8.77
CA SER A 101 19.86 14.54 7.70
C SER A 101 18.94 13.85 6.69
N ALA A 102 17.82 13.28 7.15
CA ALA A 102 16.79 12.69 6.28
C ALA A 102 16.09 13.77 5.43
N ALA A 103 15.74 14.91 6.04
CA ALA A 103 15.13 16.03 5.36
C ALA A 103 16.06 16.67 4.32
N ALA A 104 17.34 16.85 4.65
CA ALA A 104 18.35 17.35 3.72
C ALA A 104 18.49 16.44 2.49
N TRP A 105 18.50 15.11 2.68
CA TRP A 105 18.45 14.17 1.56
C TRP A 105 17.16 14.31 0.76
N ALA A 106 16.01 14.35 1.44
CA ALA A 106 14.69 14.44 0.81
C ALA A 106 14.46 15.77 0.06
N ALA A 107 15.18 16.84 0.41
CA ALA A 107 15.16 18.12 -0.29
C ALA A 107 16.15 18.19 -1.47
N SER A 108 17.18 17.34 -1.48
CA SER A 108 18.24 17.33 -2.50
C SER A 108 17.81 16.73 -3.84
N ASP A 109 18.61 16.98 -4.88
CA ASP A 109 18.41 16.40 -6.22
C ASP A 109 18.58 14.88 -6.25
N ALA A 110 19.31 14.30 -5.30
CA ALA A 110 19.46 12.85 -5.17
C ALA A 110 18.12 12.14 -4.93
N ALA A 111 17.18 12.81 -4.24
CA ALA A 111 15.85 12.28 -3.97
C ALA A 111 14.87 12.65 -5.09
N ASN A 112 15.03 12.13 -6.31
CA ASN A 112 14.12 12.45 -7.43
C ASN A 112 12.63 12.11 -7.12
N PRO A 113 11.69 13.09 -7.06
CA PRO A 113 10.29 12.85 -6.69
C PRO A 113 9.50 12.08 -7.75
N ASN A 114 10.02 11.92 -8.97
CA ASN A 114 9.38 11.10 -10.01
C ASN A 114 9.75 9.61 -9.88
N THR A 115 10.72 9.26 -9.04
CA THR A 115 11.04 7.87 -8.72
C THR A 115 10.16 7.41 -7.56
N PRO A 116 9.37 6.33 -7.69
CA PRO A 116 8.36 5.96 -6.70
C PRO A 116 8.96 5.63 -5.33
N ALA A 117 10.14 5.01 -5.29
CA ALA A 117 10.87 4.70 -4.06
C ALA A 117 11.37 5.97 -3.34
N HIS A 118 11.76 7.01 -4.08
CA HIS A 118 12.15 8.29 -3.49
C HIS A 118 10.92 9.08 -3.03
N ALA A 119 9.86 9.13 -3.84
CA ALA A 119 8.59 9.76 -3.49
C ALA A 119 8.00 9.19 -2.18
N ARG A 120 8.05 7.86 -2.03
CA ARG A 120 7.69 7.17 -0.78
C ARG A 120 8.51 7.70 0.39
N GLN A 121 9.83 7.72 0.26
CA GLN A 121 10.72 8.17 1.34
C GLN A 121 10.53 9.65 1.69
N ILE A 122 10.32 10.53 0.71
CA ILE A 122 10.07 11.97 0.95
C ILE A 122 8.82 12.14 1.82
N ALA A 123 7.75 11.40 1.53
CA ALA A 123 6.52 11.45 2.33
C ALA A 123 6.72 10.92 3.75
N LEU A 124 7.43 9.80 3.90
CA LEU A 124 7.77 9.24 5.22
C LEU A 124 8.65 10.18 6.04
N VAL A 125 9.66 10.80 5.41
CA VAL A 125 10.53 11.78 6.07
C VAL A 125 9.72 12.98 6.55
N TYR A 126 8.86 13.54 5.70
CA TYR A 126 8.01 14.67 6.10
C TYR A 126 7.12 14.33 7.29
N ASP A 127 6.38 13.22 7.21
CA ASP A 127 5.41 12.84 8.25
C ASP A 127 6.08 12.43 9.57
N TRP A 128 7.20 11.69 9.53
CA TRP A 128 7.85 11.17 10.74
C TRP A 128 8.73 12.19 11.43
N CYS A 129 9.30 13.12 10.68
CA CYS A 129 10.27 14.08 11.20
C CYS A 129 9.72 15.48 11.36
N LEU A 130 8.44 15.74 11.05
CA LEU A 130 7.84 17.08 11.03
C LEU A 130 8.20 17.93 12.27
N ASP A 131 8.06 17.37 13.47
CA ASP A 131 8.36 18.05 14.75
C ASP A 131 9.85 18.38 14.95
N SER A 132 10.73 17.76 14.17
CA SER A 132 12.18 17.98 14.19
C SER A 132 12.67 18.91 13.07
N LEU A 133 11.81 19.26 12.11
CA LEU A 133 12.14 20.15 11.00
C LEU A 133 12.01 21.61 11.42
N ASP A 134 12.79 22.48 10.78
CA ASP A 134 12.51 23.91 10.80
C ASP A 134 11.53 24.30 9.68
N GLY A 135 11.06 25.56 9.71
CA GLY A 135 10.09 26.04 8.73
C GLY A 135 10.63 26.05 7.29
N ALA A 136 11.93 26.18 7.07
CA ALA A 136 12.50 26.18 5.73
C ALA A 136 12.50 24.77 5.13
N ASP A 137 12.95 23.79 5.91
CA ASP A 137 12.95 22.37 5.53
C ASP A 137 11.53 21.85 5.30
N ALA A 138 10.60 22.15 6.21
CA ALA A 138 9.20 21.74 6.08
C ALA A 138 8.56 22.32 4.81
N ASN A 139 8.82 23.60 4.49
CA ASN A 139 8.32 24.23 3.28
C ASN A 139 8.95 23.65 2.00
N ALA A 140 10.24 23.30 2.03
CA ALA A 140 10.91 22.66 0.90
C ALA A 140 10.32 21.29 0.58
N LEU A 141 10.12 20.46 1.60
CA LEU A 141 9.51 19.14 1.44
C LEU A 141 8.03 19.24 1.01
N THR A 142 7.29 20.21 1.54
CA THR A 142 5.89 20.48 1.13
C THR A 142 5.79 20.69 -0.39
N ARG A 143 6.65 21.52 -0.98
CA ARG A 143 6.67 21.75 -2.44
C ARG A 143 6.94 20.47 -3.25
N ARG A 144 7.84 19.63 -2.75
CA ARG A 144 8.15 18.34 -3.40
C ARG A 144 6.96 17.38 -3.31
N LEU A 145 6.29 17.34 -2.16
CA LEU A 145 5.09 16.53 -1.97
C LEU A 145 3.91 17.03 -2.81
N GLN A 146 3.72 18.34 -2.98
CA GLN A 146 2.71 18.89 -3.89
C GLN A 146 2.93 18.43 -5.34
N THR A 147 4.21 18.36 -5.77
CA THR A 147 4.56 17.82 -7.10
C THR A 147 4.13 16.36 -7.22
N ILE A 148 4.40 15.54 -6.21
CA ILE A 148 3.97 14.13 -6.17
C ILE A 148 2.43 14.02 -6.14
N LEU A 149 1.77 14.80 -5.29
CA LEU A 149 0.31 14.81 -5.10
C LEU A 149 -0.47 15.11 -6.38
N SER A 150 0.10 15.92 -7.27
CA SER A 150 -0.52 16.28 -8.55
C SER A 150 -0.58 15.14 -9.56
N GLN A 151 0.18 14.06 -9.34
CA GLN A 151 0.29 12.94 -10.27
C GLN A 151 -0.94 12.02 -10.21
N ARG A 152 -1.27 11.36 -11.32
CA ARG A 152 -2.31 10.33 -11.41
C ARG A 152 -1.76 9.07 -12.11
N PRO A 153 -0.84 8.33 -11.47
CA PRO A 153 -0.19 7.17 -12.06
C PRO A 153 -1.10 5.93 -12.05
N ALA A 154 -0.76 4.91 -12.83
CA ALA A 154 -1.43 3.61 -12.81
C ALA A 154 -0.66 2.53 -12.02
N ALA A 155 0.68 2.62 -11.99
CA ALA A 155 1.52 1.61 -11.37
C ALA A 155 1.41 1.63 -9.82
N PRO A 156 1.24 0.47 -9.15
CA PRO A 156 1.03 0.38 -7.71
C PRO A 156 2.07 1.13 -6.88
N ALA A 157 3.36 1.00 -7.20
CA ALA A 157 4.42 1.71 -6.50
C ALA A 157 4.29 3.24 -6.55
N HIS A 158 3.79 3.80 -7.65
CA HIS A 158 3.59 5.24 -7.77
C HIS A 158 2.31 5.68 -7.06
N VAL A 159 1.21 4.92 -7.19
CA VAL A 159 -0.04 5.23 -6.48
C VAL A 159 0.16 5.25 -4.97
N ARG A 160 0.88 4.27 -4.41
CA ARG A 160 1.28 4.24 -2.99
C ARG A 160 1.98 5.53 -2.58
N SER A 161 2.93 6.03 -3.39
CA SER A 161 3.69 7.23 -3.07
C SER A 161 2.83 8.51 -3.16
N VAL A 162 1.91 8.59 -4.13
CA VAL A 162 0.93 9.67 -4.24
C VAL A 162 -0.02 9.70 -3.04
N VAL A 163 -0.50 8.53 -2.61
CA VAL A 163 -1.35 8.40 -1.41
C VAL A 163 -0.60 8.80 -0.15
N PHE A 164 0.68 8.43 -0.02
CA PHE A 164 1.50 8.85 1.11
C PHE A 164 1.66 10.37 1.13
N ALA A 165 1.87 11.01 -0.02
CA ALA A 165 1.92 12.46 -0.12
C ALA A 165 0.57 13.11 0.27
N ALA A 166 -0.56 12.54 -0.15
CA ALA A 166 -1.88 13.04 0.21
C ALA A 166 -2.12 12.99 1.73
N ILE A 167 -1.76 11.88 2.39
CA ILE A 167 -1.91 11.75 3.85
C ILE A 167 -0.97 12.71 4.59
N ALA A 168 0.29 12.80 4.14
CA ALA A 168 1.27 13.70 4.72
C ALA A 168 0.85 15.18 4.62
N LEU A 169 0.23 15.57 3.51
CA LEU A 169 -0.21 16.95 3.27
C LEU A 169 -1.65 17.25 3.71
N ALA A 170 -2.35 16.34 4.40
CA ALA A 170 -3.78 16.48 4.64
C ALA A 170 -4.18 17.76 5.40
N ASP A 171 -3.32 18.31 6.27
CA ASP A 171 -3.59 19.56 6.99
C ASP A 171 -3.27 20.82 6.17
N ILE A 172 -2.35 20.70 5.21
CA ILE A 172 -1.86 21.81 4.38
C ILE A 172 -2.68 21.93 3.10
N GLU A 173 -3.05 20.80 2.50
CA GLU A 173 -3.73 20.67 1.21
C GLU A 173 -5.01 19.81 1.32
N PRO A 174 -5.94 20.11 2.26
CA PRO A 174 -7.03 19.21 2.61
C PRO A 174 -7.89 18.78 1.42
N LYS A 175 -8.20 19.72 0.52
CA LYS A 175 -9.01 19.43 -0.67
C LYS A 175 -8.26 18.53 -1.65
N ALA A 176 -7.02 18.87 -2.00
CA ALA A 176 -6.24 18.09 -2.96
C ALA A 176 -5.91 16.68 -2.42
N SER A 177 -5.68 16.56 -1.11
CA SER A 177 -5.50 15.29 -0.43
C SER A 177 -6.76 14.43 -0.51
N GLN A 178 -7.93 14.97 -0.15
CA GLN A 178 -9.21 14.27 -0.23
C GLN A 178 -9.53 13.82 -1.66
N ASP A 179 -9.35 14.69 -2.65
CA ASP A 179 -9.60 14.38 -4.06
C ASP A 179 -8.68 13.24 -4.55
N THR A 180 -7.42 13.25 -4.10
CA THR A 180 -6.44 12.20 -4.45
C THR A 180 -6.77 10.87 -3.78
N LEU A 181 -7.13 10.88 -2.50
CA LEU A 181 -7.52 9.67 -1.76
C LEU A 181 -8.80 9.05 -2.36
N ARG A 182 -9.79 9.89 -2.71
CA ARG A 182 -11.00 9.47 -3.39
C ARG A 182 -10.71 8.83 -4.74
N TRP A 183 -9.84 9.43 -5.55
CA TRP A 183 -9.42 8.87 -6.83
C TRP A 183 -8.71 7.52 -6.65
N ALA A 184 -7.77 7.43 -5.70
CA ALA A 184 -7.00 6.22 -5.47
C ALA A 184 -7.88 5.05 -5.01
N ALA A 185 -8.86 5.31 -4.14
CA ALA A 185 -9.80 4.30 -3.68
C ALA A 185 -10.81 3.90 -4.78
N ASN A 186 -11.49 4.87 -5.40
CA ASN A 186 -12.62 4.57 -6.28
C ASN A 186 -12.19 4.22 -7.70
N SER A 187 -11.32 5.03 -8.30
CA SER A 187 -10.94 4.87 -9.70
C SER A 187 -9.80 3.88 -9.87
N TRP A 188 -8.75 3.98 -9.06
CA TRP A 188 -7.62 3.07 -9.19
C TRP A 188 -7.92 1.71 -8.54
N TRP A 189 -8.23 1.69 -7.24
CA TRP A 189 -8.40 0.42 -6.54
C TRP A 189 -9.70 -0.32 -6.93
N ARG A 190 -10.86 0.25 -6.60
CA ARG A 190 -12.17 -0.42 -6.76
C ARG A 190 -12.54 -0.68 -8.22
N ALA A 191 -12.26 0.25 -9.12
CA ALA A 191 -12.62 0.07 -10.53
C ALA A 191 -11.56 -0.70 -11.34
N SER A 192 -10.26 -0.65 -10.99
CA SER A 192 -9.21 -1.26 -11.81
C SER A 192 -8.56 -2.50 -11.20
N ILE A 193 -8.23 -2.50 -9.90
CA ILE A 193 -7.48 -3.60 -9.26
C ILE A 193 -8.42 -4.64 -8.66
N LEU A 194 -9.40 -4.21 -7.85
CA LEU A 194 -10.30 -5.08 -7.11
C LEU A 194 -11.04 -6.10 -7.99
N PRO A 195 -11.54 -5.76 -9.21
CA PRO A 195 -12.23 -6.73 -10.05
C PRO A 195 -11.33 -7.89 -10.50
N ALA A 196 -10.03 -7.65 -10.70
CA ALA A 196 -9.06 -8.68 -11.04
C ALA A 196 -8.84 -9.63 -9.85
N LEU A 197 -8.69 -9.07 -8.65
CA LEU A 197 -8.55 -9.85 -7.41
C LEU A 197 -9.78 -10.72 -7.16
N ALA A 198 -10.99 -10.18 -7.35
CA ALA A 198 -12.25 -10.90 -7.20
C ALA A 198 -12.38 -12.09 -8.17
N ARG A 199 -11.75 -12.02 -9.35
CA ARG A 199 -11.65 -13.14 -10.31
C ARG A 199 -10.52 -14.13 -9.99
N GLY A 200 -9.75 -13.89 -8.93
CA GLY A 200 -8.62 -14.73 -8.54
C GLY A 200 -7.31 -14.42 -9.28
N GLU A 201 -7.25 -13.35 -10.06
CA GLU A 201 -6.07 -12.95 -10.85
C GLU A 201 -4.99 -12.30 -9.98
N PHE A 202 -3.77 -12.15 -10.52
CA PHE A 202 -2.65 -11.48 -9.86
C PHE A 202 -2.25 -10.21 -10.63
N PRO A 203 -2.83 -9.04 -10.32
CA PRO A 203 -2.65 -7.81 -11.11
C PRO A 203 -1.35 -7.04 -10.79
N PHE A 204 -0.38 -7.67 -10.13
CA PHE A 204 0.89 -7.04 -9.74
C PHE A 204 2.03 -7.62 -10.57
N ALA A 205 2.76 -6.76 -11.28
CA ALA A 205 3.83 -7.18 -12.18
C ALA A 205 5.11 -7.60 -11.43
N SER A 206 5.29 -7.13 -10.19
CA SER A 206 6.51 -7.35 -9.41
C SER A 206 6.22 -7.54 -7.92
N ARG A 207 7.19 -8.06 -7.18
CA ARG A 207 7.11 -8.13 -5.71
C ARG A 207 7.14 -6.75 -5.07
N ALA A 208 7.84 -5.80 -5.69
CA ALA A 208 7.83 -4.41 -5.27
C ALA A 208 6.42 -3.79 -5.37
N ASP A 209 5.64 -4.14 -6.40
CA ASP A 209 4.25 -3.70 -6.55
C ASP A 209 3.32 -4.35 -5.52
N LEU A 210 3.54 -5.64 -5.21
CA LEU A 210 2.81 -6.31 -4.13
C LEU A 210 3.08 -5.64 -2.78
N PHE A 211 4.35 -5.34 -2.47
CA PHE A 211 4.72 -4.63 -1.25
C PHE A 211 4.11 -3.22 -1.21
N ALA A 212 4.15 -2.49 -2.33
CA ALA A 212 3.52 -1.18 -2.43
C ALA A 212 2.00 -1.23 -2.22
N MET A 213 1.33 -2.28 -2.71
CA MET A 213 -0.09 -2.49 -2.46
C MET A 213 -0.38 -2.70 -0.97
N VAL A 214 0.41 -3.52 -0.27
CA VAL A 214 0.23 -3.75 1.17
C VAL A 214 0.44 -2.45 1.96
N GLU A 215 1.47 -1.67 1.62
CA GLU A 215 1.68 -0.33 2.21
C GLU A 215 0.50 0.62 1.95
N PHE A 216 -0.03 0.63 0.73
CA PHE A 216 -1.21 1.41 0.35
C PHE A 216 -2.44 1.04 1.21
N LEU A 217 -2.73 -0.25 1.36
CA LEU A 217 -3.88 -0.72 2.15
C LEU A 217 -3.74 -0.36 3.64
N HIS A 218 -2.56 -0.53 4.22
CA HIS A 218 -2.31 -0.15 5.62
C HIS A 218 -2.44 1.35 5.82
N ALA A 219 -1.87 2.16 4.92
CA ALA A 219 -1.98 3.61 5.02
C ALA A 219 -3.44 4.09 4.90
N PHE A 220 -4.25 3.50 4.02
CA PHE A 220 -5.68 3.80 3.92
C PHE A 220 -6.43 3.42 5.19
N ARG A 221 -6.28 2.17 5.64
CA ARG A 221 -6.99 1.65 6.81
C ARG A 221 -6.66 2.45 8.08
N ASP A 222 -5.38 2.74 8.30
CA ASP A 222 -4.91 3.40 9.52
C ASP A 222 -5.35 4.88 9.59
N ASN A 223 -5.52 5.55 8.44
CA ASN A 223 -5.77 7.01 8.41
C ASN A 223 -7.22 7.37 8.08
N LEU A 224 -7.93 6.54 7.32
CA LEU A 224 -9.32 6.78 6.89
C LEU A 224 -10.32 5.82 7.52
N ARG A 225 -9.87 4.74 8.19
CA ARG A 225 -10.73 3.66 8.73
C ARG A 225 -11.56 2.95 7.66
N ILE A 226 -11.14 3.02 6.40
CA ILE A 226 -11.73 2.32 5.26
C ILE A 226 -10.92 1.05 5.01
N ASP A 227 -11.58 -0.12 4.99
CA ASP A 227 -10.94 -1.36 4.56
C ASP A 227 -11.20 -1.60 3.08
N LEU A 228 -10.17 -1.37 2.26
CA LEU A 228 -10.26 -1.54 0.81
C LEU A 228 -10.21 -3.01 0.36
N ARG A 229 -10.07 -3.98 1.28
CA ARG A 229 -9.99 -5.41 0.95
C ARG A 229 -11.36 -6.06 0.77
N GLU A 230 -12.42 -5.38 1.19
CA GLU A 230 -13.80 -5.85 1.04
C GLU A 230 -14.11 -6.18 -0.43
N GLY A 231 -14.68 -7.36 -0.67
CA GLY A 231 -14.96 -7.90 -2.00
C GLY A 231 -13.83 -8.73 -2.63
N ALA A 232 -12.68 -8.89 -1.97
CA ALA A 232 -11.59 -9.77 -2.39
C ALA A 232 -11.04 -10.64 -1.24
N GLU A 233 -11.88 -10.94 -0.24
CA GLU A 233 -11.50 -11.63 1.00
C GLU A 233 -10.78 -12.94 0.73
N LYS A 234 -11.35 -13.78 -0.15
CA LYS A 234 -10.77 -15.07 -0.54
C LYS A 234 -9.37 -14.92 -1.14
N TRP A 235 -9.16 -13.90 -1.96
CA TRP A 235 -7.85 -13.66 -2.58
C TRP A 235 -6.80 -13.32 -1.51
N PHE A 236 -7.16 -12.47 -0.53
CA PHE A 236 -6.28 -12.12 0.57
C PHE A 236 -6.06 -13.27 1.56
N GLU A 237 -7.04 -14.14 1.78
CA GLU A 237 -6.91 -15.35 2.60
C GLU A 237 -5.92 -16.36 1.98
N GLU A 238 -5.97 -16.52 0.66
CA GLU A 238 -5.09 -17.45 -0.06
C GLU A 238 -3.70 -16.86 -0.33
N LEU A 239 -3.51 -15.55 -0.23
CA LEU A 239 -2.24 -14.90 -0.55
C LEU A 239 -1.08 -15.36 0.36
N PRO A 240 -1.17 -15.35 1.71
CA PRO A 240 -0.07 -15.79 2.56
C PRO A 240 0.45 -17.21 2.27
N PRO A 241 -0.39 -18.27 2.15
CA PRO A 241 0.11 -19.60 1.82
C PRO A 241 0.71 -19.66 0.40
N ARG A 242 0.13 -18.93 -0.58
CA ARG A 242 0.72 -18.83 -1.93
C ARG A 242 2.12 -18.22 -1.90
N LEU A 243 2.34 -17.18 -1.10
CA LEU A 243 3.65 -16.54 -0.98
C LEU A 243 4.66 -17.47 -0.28
N LEU A 244 4.24 -18.15 0.79
CA LEU A 244 5.10 -19.06 1.55
C LEU A 244 5.57 -20.26 0.72
N LEU A 245 4.69 -20.84 -0.10
CA LEU A 245 5.01 -21.96 -0.97
C LEU A 245 5.89 -21.55 -2.16
N ASN A 246 6.07 -20.25 -2.37
CA ASN A 246 6.84 -19.71 -3.47
C ASN A 246 8.27 -19.31 -3.06
N TYR A 247 8.84 -19.94 -2.02
CA TYR A 247 10.25 -19.75 -1.66
C TYR A 247 11.09 -20.95 -2.05
N TYR A 248 12.34 -20.68 -2.42
CA TYR A 248 13.34 -21.71 -2.49
C TYR A 248 13.54 -22.31 -1.08
N PRO A 249 13.59 -23.65 -0.92
CA PRO A 249 13.67 -24.28 0.39
C PRO A 249 14.94 -23.94 1.19
N LEU A 250 16.06 -23.72 0.49
CA LEU A 250 17.34 -23.42 1.11
C LEU A 250 17.53 -21.90 1.23
N PRO A 251 17.87 -21.36 2.42
CA PRO A 251 18.27 -19.97 2.55
C PRO A 251 19.51 -19.66 1.71
N TRP A 252 19.55 -18.46 1.15
CA TRP A 252 20.69 -17.94 0.41
C TRP A 252 21.65 -17.19 1.33
N PRO A 253 22.93 -17.58 1.43
CA PRO A 253 23.88 -16.90 2.30
C PRO A 253 24.31 -15.56 1.71
N ALA A 254 24.39 -14.52 2.54
CA ALA A 254 25.04 -13.25 2.22
C ALA A 254 25.95 -12.80 3.37
N ALA A 255 26.80 -11.80 3.11
CA ALA A 255 27.80 -11.34 4.08
C ALA A 255 27.21 -10.91 5.43
N GLU A 256 26.02 -10.33 5.40
CA GLU A 256 25.35 -9.76 6.58
C GLU A 256 24.35 -10.74 7.23
N ASN A 257 23.67 -11.59 6.43
CA ASN A 257 22.52 -12.41 6.83
C ASN A 257 22.19 -13.51 5.81
N GLU A 258 21.29 -14.43 6.17
CA GLU A 258 20.65 -15.39 5.26
C GLU A 258 19.32 -14.84 4.70
N PHE A 259 19.08 -15.04 3.41
CA PHE A 259 17.89 -14.57 2.71
C PHE A 259 17.00 -15.73 2.28
N ARG A 260 15.68 -15.58 2.48
CA ARG A 260 14.72 -16.47 1.82
C ARG A 260 14.43 -15.92 0.44
N ILE A 261 14.74 -16.69 -0.59
CA ILE A 261 14.61 -16.26 -1.98
C ILE A 261 13.25 -16.70 -2.51
N PRO A 262 12.33 -15.78 -2.86
CA PRO A 262 11.12 -16.16 -3.55
C PRO A 262 11.48 -16.72 -4.93
N ALA A 263 10.66 -17.62 -5.49
CA ALA A 263 10.90 -18.08 -6.84
C ALA A 263 10.81 -16.88 -7.80
N PHE A 264 11.77 -16.85 -8.72
CA PHE A 264 11.93 -15.83 -9.73
C PHE A 264 12.24 -16.53 -11.06
N ASP A 265 11.89 -15.87 -12.15
CA ASP A 265 12.13 -16.40 -13.50
C ASP A 265 13.53 -15.97 -13.99
N GLY A 266 14.18 -16.84 -14.76
CA GLY A 266 15.47 -16.56 -15.41
C GLY A 266 16.67 -17.27 -14.78
N ASN A 267 17.84 -17.07 -15.38
CA ASN A 267 19.12 -17.68 -14.97
C ASN A 267 20.05 -16.69 -14.24
N SER A 268 19.52 -15.56 -13.77
CA SER A 268 20.30 -14.56 -13.03
C SER A 268 20.48 -14.95 -11.56
N GLU A 269 21.43 -14.30 -10.88
CA GLU A 269 21.47 -14.36 -9.42
C GLU A 269 20.19 -13.75 -8.81
N PRO A 270 19.75 -14.24 -7.63
CA PRO A 270 18.59 -13.67 -6.97
C PRO A 270 18.79 -12.21 -6.56
N ASP A 271 17.78 -11.37 -6.79
CA ASP A 271 17.78 -10.01 -6.26
C ASP A 271 17.46 -10.03 -4.74
N LEU A 272 18.50 -9.83 -3.92
CA LEU A 272 18.38 -9.81 -2.46
C LEU A 272 17.48 -8.67 -1.94
N ARG A 273 17.34 -7.57 -2.70
CA ARG A 273 16.43 -6.49 -2.36
C ARG A 273 14.99 -6.91 -2.55
N GLU A 274 14.68 -7.59 -3.65
CA GLU A 274 13.33 -8.14 -3.87
C GLU A 274 12.98 -9.20 -2.83
N ALA A 275 13.94 -10.05 -2.45
CA ALA A 275 13.77 -11.03 -1.38
C ALA A 275 13.42 -10.36 -0.04
N ALA A 276 14.12 -9.29 0.33
CA ALA A 276 13.83 -8.52 1.54
C ALA A 276 12.43 -7.88 1.51
N LEU A 277 12.04 -7.28 0.38
CA LEU A 277 10.73 -6.65 0.19
C LEU A 277 9.58 -7.68 0.20
N ALA A 278 9.79 -8.83 -0.43
CA ALA A 278 8.82 -9.93 -0.40
C ALA A 278 8.56 -10.39 1.04
N ARG A 279 9.64 -10.56 1.82
CA ARG A 279 9.52 -10.94 3.22
C ARG A 279 8.81 -9.87 4.06
N ALA A 280 9.09 -8.60 3.80
CA ALA A 280 8.41 -7.49 4.46
C ALA A 280 6.90 -7.46 4.13
N ALA A 281 6.53 -7.69 2.86
CA ALA A 281 5.13 -7.74 2.43
C ALA A 281 4.35 -8.84 3.16
N GLU A 282 4.92 -10.04 3.28
CA GLU A 282 4.30 -11.16 3.99
C GLU A 282 4.04 -10.87 5.46
N LEU A 283 5.06 -10.35 6.15
CA LEU A 283 4.92 -9.98 7.55
C LEU A 283 3.85 -8.88 7.73
N ALA A 284 3.75 -7.96 6.78
CA ALA A 284 2.74 -6.92 6.79
C ALA A 284 1.33 -7.42 6.45
N LEU A 285 1.16 -8.52 5.70
CA LEU A 285 -0.16 -9.11 5.43
C LEU A 285 -0.83 -9.67 6.69
N VAL A 286 -0.03 -10.16 7.64
CA VAL A 286 -0.51 -10.79 8.88
C VAL A 286 -0.48 -9.86 10.10
N ALA A 287 -0.05 -8.60 9.93
CA ALA A 287 0.09 -7.59 10.99
C ALA A 287 -1.14 -6.68 11.13
#